data_AF-A0A932DLS6-F1
#
_entry.id   AF-A0A932DLS6-F1
#
_cell.length_a   1.000
_cell.length_b   1.000
_cell.length_c   1.000
_cell.angle_alpha   90.00
_cell.angle_beta   90.00
_cell.angle_gamma   90.00
#
_symmetry.space_group_name_H-M   'P 1'
#
loop_
_entity.id
_entity.type
_entity.pdbx_description
1 polymer ?
#
loop_
_entity_poly.entity_id
_entity_poly.type
_entity_poly.pdbx_seq_one_letter_code
_entity_poly.pdbx_strand_id
1 'polypeptide(L)'
;LKAVILTAGGVQSAGDVAPGATVSVGVPLAATRSIWALQSAAQVRALKPGPPVSALFGYAPTSNDTTVDDILGGVSYYNDRETYRRYTLLTWLFDPYNSGGRGSGTYLVGWADTSPVQASLLGRKYNIADQTLYIVRLQPQVVVSLGRVTITPGLMSWQAIDTGTGGNATPYDTYLNPGYFVLRYKPLVEMDFKSVESLTAHLNSYGATGAAPFTLSLLDESEGAWVPVDNLKWGDVTVANVGRFVGPDGHIDVKLENTGFQSSVNIESLDFTLVVNR
;
A
#
# COMPACT_ATOMS: atom_id res chain seq x y z
N LEU A 1 -4.84 -15.49 20.47
CA LEU A 1 -5.09 -14.31 19.62
C LEU A 1 -4.86 -14.75 18.19
N LYS A 2 -5.90 -14.81 17.34
CA LYS A 2 -5.69 -15.01 15.90
C LYS A 2 -5.14 -13.71 15.33
N ALA A 3 -3.88 -13.74 14.93
CA ALA A 3 -3.15 -12.54 14.61
C ALA A 3 -2.53 -12.57 13.22
N VAL A 4 -2.35 -11.39 12.67
CA VAL A 4 -1.61 -11.12 11.44
C VAL A 4 -0.55 -10.08 11.72
N ILE A 5 0.58 -10.22 11.04
CA ILE A 5 1.57 -9.16 10.91
C ILE A 5 1.25 -8.41 9.62
N LEU A 6 0.92 -7.13 9.77
CA LEU A 6 0.80 -6.19 8.67
C LEU A 6 2.13 -5.43 8.57
N THR A 7 2.67 -5.36 7.37
CA THR A 7 3.75 -4.45 6.98
C THR A 7 3.20 -3.51 5.91
N ALA A 8 3.94 -2.48 5.52
CA ALA A 8 3.55 -1.58 4.45
C ALA A 8 3.01 -2.33 3.21
N GLY A 9 3.85 -3.12 2.53
CA GLY A 9 3.43 -3.84 1.33
C GLY A 9 2.77 -5.20 1.59
N GLY A 10 2.97 -5.83 2.75
CA GLY A 10 2.68 -7.24 2.93
C GLY A 10 1.87 -7.59 4.18
N VAL A 11 1.30 -8.80 4.15
CA VAL A 11 0.63 -9.44 5.29
C VAL A 11 1.19 -10.85 5.48
N GLN A 12 1.28 -11.27 6.74
CA GLN A 12 1.53 -12.67 7.08
C GLN A 12 0.69 -13.06 8.29
N SER A 13 0.02 -14.21 8.20
CA SER A 13 -0.64 -14.78 9.38
C SER A 13 0.40 -15.21 10.42
N ALA A 14 0.20 -14.77 11.66
CA ALA A 14 0.94 -15.22 12.83
C ALA A 14 0.21 -16.36 13.57
N GLY A 15 -0.98 -16.74 13.10
CA GLY A 15 -1.81 -17.77 13.73
C GLY A 15 -2.25 -17.40 15.14
N ASP A 16 -2.41 -18.42 15.98
CA ASP A 16 -2.75 -18.23 17.39
C ASP A 16 -1.51 -17.97 18.23
N VAL A 17 -1.39 -16.74 18.74
CA VAL A 17 -0.31 -16.35 19.67
C VAL A 17 -0.81 -16.45 21.11
N ALA A 18 -0.16 -17.29 21.91
CA ALA A 18 -0.42 -17.44 23.34
C ALA A 18 0.37 -16.39 24.17
N PRO A 19 -0.08 -16.03 25.38
CA PRO A 19 0.67 -15.12 26.24
C PRO A 19 2.09 -15.63 26.52
N GLY A 20 3.09 -14.75 26.34
CA GLY A 20 4.51 -15.10 26.53
C GLY A 20 5.12 -15.97 25.43
N ALA A 21 4.35 -16.38 24.42
CA ALA A 21 4.87 -17.15 23.30
C ALA A 21 5.73 -16.29 22.37
N THR A 22 6.77 -16.91 21.81
CA THR A 22 7.54 -16.34 20.70
C THR A 22 7.10 -17.00 19.41
N VAL A 23 6.79 -16.21 18.39
CA VAL A 23 6.39 -16.69 17.05
C VAL A 23 7.34 -16.09 16.01
N SER A 24 7.85 -16.93 15.13
CA SER A 24 8.65 -16.51 13.98
C SER A 24 7.76 -16.49 12.74
N VAL A 25 7.74 -15.37 12.04
CA VAL A 25 7.03 -15.20 10.77
C VAL A 25 7.95 -14.59 9.72
N GLY A 26 7.76 -14.97 8.46
CA GLY A 26 8.41 -14.35 7.31
C GLY A 26 7.37 -13.62 6.49
N VAL A 27 7.55 -12.31 6.27
CA VAL A 27 6.67 -11.52 5.40
C VAL A 27 7.41 -11.34 4.06
N PRO A 28 6.90 -11.88 2.95
CA PRO A 28 7.51 -11.65 1.64
C PRO A 28 7.25 -10.20 1.21
N LEU A 29 8.31 -9.41 1.02
CA LEU A 29 8.22 -8.00 0.60
C LEU A 29 8.58 -7.79 -0.89
N ALA A 30 9.00 -8.85 -1.57
CA ALA A 30 9.44 -8.78 -2.96
C ALA A 30 8.28 -8.78 -3.97
N ALA A 31 7.15 -9.40 -3.60
CA ALA A 31 5.97 -9.55 -4.46
C ALA A 31 4.81 -8.65 -4.01
N THR A 32 5.12 -7.60 -3.27
CA THR A 32 4.13 -6.70 -2.67
C THR A 32 4.16 -5.33 -3.31
N ARG A 33 3.05 -4.60 -3.16
CA ARG A 33 2.84 -3.26 -3.71
C ARG A 33 3.48 -2.19 -2.83
N SER A 34 3.95 -1.09 -3.42
CA SER A 34 4.27 0.14 -2.68
C SER A 34 3.00 0.78 -2.09
N ILE A 35 3.14 1.44 -0.94
CA ILE A 35 1.99 2.03 -0.22
C ILE A 35 1.81 3.51 -0.49
N TRP A 36 0.60 4.05 -0.35
CA TRP A 36 0.44 5.50 -0.45
C TRP A 36 1.13 6.22 0.72
N ALA A 37 1.93 7.24 0.42
CA ALA A 37 2.54 8.12 1.39
C ALA A 37 1.46 9.10 1.87
N LEU A 38 0.92 8.86 3.06
CA LEU A 38 -0.02 9.77 3.70
C LEU A 38 0.59 11.18 3.78
N GLN A 39 0.01 12.14 3.05
CA GLN A 39 0.28 13.56 3.26
C GLN A 39 -0.29 13.94 4.63
N SER A 40 0.56 14.03 5.65
CA SER A 40 0.30 14.65 6.96
C SER A 40 -1.00 14.24 7.67
N ALA A 41 -0.87 13.42 8.72
CA ALA A 41 -1.90 13.08 9.70
C ALA A 41 -3.20 12.56 9.08
N ALA A 42 -3.47 11.26 9.23
CA ALA A 42 -4.85 10.82 9.33
C ALA A 42 -5.55 11.82 10.26
N GLN A 43 -6.45 12.63 9.71
CA GLN A 43 -7.39 13.40 10.53
C GLN A 43 -8.01 12.32 11.40
N VAL A 44 -7.65 12.28 12.68
CA VAL A 44 -8.31 11.42 13.65
C VAL A 44 -9.73 11.93 13.64
N ARG A 45 -10.56 11.35 12.77
CA ARG A 45 -11.97 11.69 12.71
C ARG A 45 -12.48 11.26 14.07
N ALA A 46 -12.93 12.23 14.87
CA ALA A 46 -13.63 11.92 16.10
C ALA A 46 -14.66 10.83 15.79
N LEU A 47 -14.71 9.78 16.61
CA LEU A 47 -15.70 8.71 16.50
C LEU A 47 -17.08 9.37 16.45
N LYS A 48 -17.66 9.47 15.26
CA LYS A 48 -19.04 9.92 15.12
C LYS A 48 -19.93 8.78 15.62
N PRO A 49 -20.99 9.06 16.39
CA PRO A 49 -22.01 8.05 16.66
C PRO A 49 -22.44 7.42 15.34
N GLY A 50 -22.51 6.10 15.30
CA GLY A 50 -22.95 5.33 14.15
C GLY A 50 -24.16 5.95 13.48
N PRO A 51 -24.13 6.39 12.19
CA PRO A 51 -25.38 6.62 11.50
C PRO A 51 -26.18 5.31 11.53
N PRO A 52 -27.52 5.40 11.62
CA PRO A 52 -28.36 4.24 11.39
C PRO A 52 -27.98 3.62 10.04
N VAL A 53 -27.93 2.29 10.01
CA VAL A 53 -27.59 1.46 8.85
C VAL A 53 -28.49 1.87 7.68
N SER A 54 -28.02 2.81 6.86
CA SER A 54 -28.57 3.14 5.57
C SER A 54 -27.44 2.93 4.59
N ALA A 55 -27.49 1.80 3.89
CA ALA A 55 -26.59 1.45 2.82
C ALA A 55 -26.76 2.49 1.70
N LEU A 56 -25.91 3.50 1.68
CA LEU A 56 -25.73 4.36 0.53
C LEU A 56 -24.42 3.96 -0.13
N PHE A 57 -24.56 3.10 -1.13
CA PHE A 57 -23.54 2.73 -2.10
C PHE A 57 -23.02 3.98 -2.79
N GLY A 58 -21.73 4.25 -2.64
CA GLY A 58 -20.96 5.14 -3.50
C GLY A 58 -19.84 4.33 -4.12
N TYR A 59 -20.00 3.94 -5.39
CA TYR A 59 -18.90 3.40 -6.19
C TYR A 59 -17.91 4.55 -6.45
N ALA A 60 -16.72 4.47 -5.84
CA ALA A 60 -15.54 5.22 -6.27
C ALA A 60 -14.56 4.22 -6.88
N PRO A 61 -13.97 4.50 -8.06
CA PRO A 61 -13.19 3.52 -8.79
C PRO A 61 -11.79 3.34 -8.16
N THR A 62 -11.41 2.07 -8.01
CA THR A 62 -10.05 1.52 -8.18
C THR A 62 -8.94 2.04 -7.25
N SER A 63 -8.78 1.43 -6.07
CA SER A 63 -7.56 1.47 -5.20
C SER A 63 -7.72 0.64 -3.91
N ASN A 64 -8.35 -0.53 -3.97
CA ASN A 64 -8.85 -1.21 -2.75
C ASN A 64 -7.71 -1.52 -1.76
N ASP A 65 -7.70 -0.81 -0.63
CA ASP A 65 -6.85 -1.15 0.51
C ASP A 65 -7.32 -2.50 1.08
N THR A 66 -6.49 -3.54 0.92
CA THR A 66 -6.80 -4.89 1.41
C THR A 66 -6.66 -5.04 2.91
N THR A 67 -6.34 -3.97 3.67
CA THR A 67 -6.11 -4.05 5.12
C THR A 67 -7.26 -4.69 5.88
N VAL A 68 -8.51 -4.40 5.51
CA VAL A 68 -9.68 -5.02 6.14
C VAL A 68 -9.72 -6.52 5.85
N ASP A 69 -9.54 -6.91 4.59
CA ASP A 69 -9.56 -8.31 4.16
C ASP A 69 -8.41 -9.11 4.79
N ASP A 70 -7.23 -8.50 4.88
CA ASP A 70 -6.01 -9.08 5.46
C ASP A 70 -6.19 -9.37 6.96
N ILE A 71 -6.84 -8.47 7.71
CA ILE A 71 -7.13 -8.67 9.15
C ILE A 71 -8.21 -9.74 9.35
N LEU A 72 -9.18 -9.85 8.43
CA LEU A 72 -10.25 -10.85 8.50
C LEU A 72 -9.80 -12.22 7.99
N GLY A 73 -8.76 -12.29 7.17
CA GLY A 73 -8.30 -13.52 6.50
C GLY A 73 -9.10 -13.87 5.25
N GLY A 74 -9.77 -12.91 4.61
CA GLY A 74 -10.47 -13.10 3.33
C GLY A 74 -11.67 -12.17 3.11
N VAL A 75 -12.25 -12.27 1.91
CA VAL A 75 -13.33 -11.38 1.41
C VAL A 75 -14.76 -11.90 1.68
N SER A 76 -14.91 -13.11 2.25
CA SER A 76 -16.22 -13.73 2.48
C SER A 76 -16.77 -13.40 3.87
N TYR A 77 -17.03 -12.11 4.13
CA TYR A 77 -17.47 -11.64 5.44
C TYR A 77 -18.99 -11.58 5.63
N TYR A 78 -19.80 -11.67 4.56
CA TYR A 78 -21.27 -11.57 4.66
C TYR A 78 -21.98 -12.83 5.15
N ASN A 79 -21.33 -13.99 5.03
CA ASN A 79 -21.95 -15.29 5.31
C ASN A 79 -21.79 -15.74 6.77
N ASP A 80 -20.93 -15.08 7.54
CA ASP A 80 -20.69 -15.37 8.95
C ASP A 80 -20.96 -14.14 9.79
N ARG A 81 -21.84 -14.28 10.79
CA ARG A 81 -22.30 -13.17 11.63
C ARG A 81 -21.15 -12.55 12.42
N GLU A 82 -20.21 -13.36 12.87
CA GLU A 82 -19.06 -12.89 13.66
C GLU A 82 -18.09 -12.10 12.78
N THR A 83 -17.76 -12.65 11.62
CA THR A 83 -16.90 -12.00 10.62
C THR A 83 -17.51 -10.71 10.11
N TYR A 84 -18.83 -10.66 9.89
CA TYR A 84 -19.52 -9.42 9.50
C TYR A 84 -19.43 -8.31 10.55
N ARG A 85 -19.48 -8.66 11.84
CA ARG A 85 -19.29 -7.70 12.93
C ARG A 85 -17.87 -7.14 12.94
N ARG A 86 -16.87 -8.01 12.78
CA ARG A 86 -15.46 -7.63 12.66
C ARG A 86 -15.24 -6.72 11.46
N TYR A 87 -15.79 -7.08 10.30
CA TYR A 87 -15.78 -6.25 9.09
C TYR A 87 -16.37 -4.86 9.36
N THR A 88 -17.56 -4.79 9.98
CA THR A 88 -18.19 -3.52 10.32
C THR A 88 -17.26 -2.68 11.19
N LEU A 89 -16.72 -3.21 12.29
CA LEU A 89 -15.77 -2.47 13.15
C LEU A 89 -14.53 -1.99 12.38
N LEU A 90 -13.96 -2.83 11.51
CA LEU A 90 -12.78 -2.48 10.73
C LEU A 90 -13.05 -1.40 9.70
N THR A 91 -14.16 -1.44 8.96
CA THR A 91 -14.55 -0.38 8.00
C THR A 91 -14.90 0.96 8.67
N TRP A 92 -15.07 0.95 9.99
CA TRP A 92 -15.22 2.15 10.80
C TRP A 92 -13.87 2.75 11.20
N LEU A 93 -12.85 1.91 11.40
CA LEU A 93 -11.51 2.31 11.79
C LEU A 93 -10.64 2.65 10.58
N PHE A 94 -10.81 1.90 9.49
CA PHE A 94 -10.13 2.04 8.22
C PHE A 94 -11.13 2.53 7.19
N ASP A 95 -10.72 3.44 6.31
CA ASP A 95 -11.53 3.81 5.15
C ASP A 95 -11.02 2.99 3.96
N PRO A 96 -11.55 1.79 3.71
CA PRO A 96 -11.02 0.92 2.65
C PRO A 96 -11.21 1.50 1.25
N TYR A 97 -12.01 2.58 1.11
CA TYR A 97 -12.35 3.19 -0.15
C TYR A 97 -11.59 4.49 -0.43
N ASN A 98 -11.17 5.23 0.61
CA ASN A 98 -10.48 6.51 0.45
C ASN A 98 -9.19 6.66 1.28
N SER A 99 -8.82 5.68 2.12
CA SER A 99 -7.52 5.71 2.79
C SER A 99 -6.48 4.94 1.98
N GLY A 100 -5.39 5.60 1.60
CA GLY A 100 -4.28 4.93 0.93
C GLY A 100 -3.43 4.14 1.92
N GLY A 101 -4.01 3.05 2.40
CA GLY A 101 -3.26 1.96 3.02
C GLY A 101 -3.00 2.10 4.52
N ARG A 102 -2.52 0.98 5.07
CA ARG A 102 -2.06 0.74 6.46
C ARG A 102 -0.86 1.59 6.95
N GLY A 103 -0.43 2.59 6.18
CA GLY A 103 0.77 3.38 6.46
C GLY A 103 2.08 2.58 6.40
N SER A 104 3.20 3.22 6.78
CA SER A 104 4.55 2.66 6.66
C SER A 104 5.00 1.77 7.82
N GLY A 105 4.14 1.55 8.82
CA GLY A 105 4.48 0.79 10.01
C GLY A 105 4.46 -0.73 9.82
N THR A 106 5.01 -1.44 10.81
CA THR A 106 4.74 -2.85 11.03
C THR A 106 3.77 -2.96 12.20
N TYR A 107 2.73 -3.78 12.07
CA TYR A 107 1.68 -3.92 13.08
C TYR A 107 1.39 -5.38 13.34
N LEU A 108 1.26 -5.75 14.62
CA LEU A 108 0.58 -6.97 15.03
C LEU A 108 -0.89 -6.63 15.23
N VAL A 109 -1.76 -7.24 14.43
CA VAL A 109 -3.20 -7.04 14.51
C VAL A 109 -3.88 -8.37 14.79
N GLY A 110 -4.84 -8.39 15.71
CA GLY A 110 -5.55 -9.63 15.98
C GLY A 110 -6.78 -9.46 16.86
N TRP A 111 -7.59 -10.51 16.86
CA TRP A 111 -8.82 -10.60 17.64
C TRP A 111 -8.64 -11.45 18.89
N ALA A 112 -9.14 -10.96 20.00
CA ALA A 112 -9.26 -11.69 21.26
C ALA A 112 -10.73 -11.77 21.69
N ASP A 113 -11.10 -12.90 22.28
CA ASP A 113 -12.48 -13.18 22.74
C ASP A 113 -12.75 -12.66 24.16
N THR A 114 -11.87 -11.79 24.66
CA THR A 114 -11.94 -11.20 26.00
C THR A 114 -11.75 -9.70 25.92
N SER A 115 -12.60 -8.94 26.60
CA SER A 115 -12.44 -7.50 26.76
C SER A 115 -11.47 -7.16 27.89
N PRO A 116 -10.50 -6.24 27.70
CA PRO A 116 -9.69 -5.73 28.81
C PRO A 116 -10.49 -4.81 29.75
N VAL A 117 -11.69 -4.39 29.33
CA VAL A 117 -12.58 -3.53 30.10
C VAL A 117 -13.83 -4.32 30.50
N GLN A 118 -14.14 -4.35 31.79
CA GLN A 118 -15.41 -4.91 32.25
C GLN A 118 -16.52 -3.90 32.01
N ALA A 119 -17.50 -4.28 31.20
CA ALA A 119 -18.72 -3.50 30.96
C ALA A 119 -19.95 -4.33 31.36
N SER A 120 -20.92 -3.70 32.00
CA SER A 120 -22.17 -4.34 32.40
C SER A 120 -23.37 -3.44 32.14
N LEU A 121 -24.48 -4.02 31.70
CA LEU A 121 -25.74 -3.30 31.55
C LEU A 121 -26.57 -3.40 32.83
N LEU A 122 -26.78 -2.26 33.51
CA LEU A 122 -27.54 -2.22 34.75
C LEU A 122 -29.03 -2.49 34.50
N GLY A 123 -29.62 -3.37 35.30
CA GLY A 123 -31.07 -3.61 35.33
C GLY A 123 -31.65 -4.34 34.11
N ARG A 124 -30.82 -4.92 33.22
CA ARG A 124 -31.29 -5.69 32.06
C ARG A 124 -30.49 -6.97 31.87
N LYS A 125 -31.13 -8.01 31.34
CA LYS A 125 -30.42 -9.19 30.83
C LYS A 125 -29.71 -8.82 29.53
N TYR A 126 -28.46 -9.23 29.39
CA TYR A 126 -27.66 -9.03 28.20
C TYR A 126 -26.78 -10.26 27.98
N ASN A 127 -26.41 -10.50 26.72
CA ASN A 127 -25.37 -11.45 26.36
C ASN A 127 -24.15 -10.65 25.93
N ILE A 128 -23.01 -10.97 26.52
CA ILE A 128 -21.74 -10.38 26.15
C ILE A 128 -21.17 -11.19 24.98
N ALA A 129 -20.78 -10.49 23.93
CA ALA A 129 -19.96 -11.03 22.85
C ALA A 129 -18.69 -10.16 22.82
N ASP A 130 -17.72 -10.50 23.66
CA ASP A 130 -16.49 -9.73 23.83
C ASP A 130 -15.56 -10.02 22.65
N GLN A 131 -15.46 -9.09 21.71
CA GLN A 131 -14.44 -9.10 20.68
C GLN A 131 -13.58 -7.87 20.83
N THR A 132 -12.31 -8.06 21.19
CA THR A 132 -11.33 -7.00 21.26
C THR A 132 -10.43 -7.08 20.04
N LEU A 133 -10.32 -5.96 19.33
CA LEU A 133 -9.29 -5.76 18.30
C LEU A 133 -8.05 -5.14 18.94
N TYR A 134 -6.93 -5.84 18.86
CA TYR A 134 -5.63 -5.26 19.19
C TYR A 134 -4.94 -4.81 17.91
N ILE A 135 -4.44 -3.57 17.90
CA ILE A 135 -3.57 -3.02 16.85
C ILE A 135 -2.32 -2.51 17.54
N VAL A 136 -1.24 -3.27 17.47
CA VAL A 136 0.03 -2.95 18.14
C VAL A 136 1.05 -2.59 17.09
N ARG A 137 1.52 -1.34 17.09
CA ARG A 137 2.64 -0.92 16.25
C ARG A 137 3.93 -1.53 16.78
N LEU A 138 4.60 -2.29 15.92
CA LEU A 138 5.92 -2.85 16.19
C LEU A 138 7.01 -1.85 15.78
N GLN A 139 8.16 -1.96 16.43
CA GLN A 139 9.36 -1.19 16.12
C GLN A 139 10.48 -2.16 15.75
N PRO A 140 10.44 -2.76 14.56
CA PRO A 140 11.47 -3.70 14.14
C PRO A 140 12.82 -2.99 14.09
N GLN A 141 13.86 -3.65 14.59
CA GLN A 141 15.23 -3.20 14.37
C GLN A 141 15.60 -3.55 12.94
N VAL A 142 15.82 -2.53 12.11
CA VAL A 142 16.24 -2.73 10.72
C VAL A 142 17.75 -2.94 10.71
N VAL A 143 18.18 -4.18 10.49
CA VAL A 143 19.58 -4.52 10.31
C VAL A 143 19.88 -4.48 8.81
N VAL A 144 20.42 -3.36 8.35
CA VAL A 144 20.88 -3.22 6.96
C VAL A 144 22.33 -3.67 6.88
N SER A 145 22.62 -4.72 6.12
CA SER A 145 24.00 -5.13 5.86
C SER A 145 24.76 -4.07 5.05
N LEU A 146 26.06 -3.93 5.30
CA LEU A 146 26.94 -3.12 4.45
C LEU A 146 27.01 -3.72 3.03
N GLY A 147 27.16 -2.87 2.02
CA GLY A 147 27.26 -3.26 0.62
C GLY A 147 25.95 -3.12 -0.16
N ARG A 148 25.62 -4.14 -0.95
CA ARG A 148 24.47 -4.13 -1.87
C ARG A 148 23.15 -4.30 -1.11
N VAL A 149 22.22 -3.39 -1.34
CA VAL A 149 20.86 -3.41 -0.76
C VAL A 149 19.84 -3.37 -1.88
N THR A 150 18.85 -4.25 -1.81
CA THR A 150 17.69 -4.28 -2.72
C THR A 150 16.46 -3.78 -1.98
N ILE A 151 15.88 -2.69 -2.47
CA ILE A 151 14.65 -2.07 -2.00
C ILE A 151 13.56 -2.49 -2.98
N THR A 152 12.71 -3.41 -2.54
CA THR A 152 11.57 -3.92 -3.32
C THR A 152 10.37 -3.00 -3.18
N PRO A 153 9.31 -3.14 -4.00
CA PRO A 153 8.19 -2.21 -3.94
C PRO A 153 7.47 -2.21 -2.59
N GLY A 154 7.39 -3.35 -1.90
CA GLY A 154 6.88 -3.42 -0.52
C GLY A 154 7.67 -2.66 0.54
N LEU A 155 8.86 -2.17 0.19
CA LEU A 155 9.71 -1.29 1.01
C LEU A 155 9.70 0.15 0.50
N MET A 156 8.76 0.51 -0.38
CA MET A 156 8.55 1.87 -0.88
C MET A 156 7.16 2.40 -0.52
N SER A 157 7.05 3.71 -0.44
CA SER A 157 5.79 4.43 -0.57
C SER A 157 5.71 5.16 -1.92
N TRP A 158 4.51 5.55 -2.33
CA TRP A 158 4.22 6.37 -3.49
C TRP A 158 3.28 7.53 -3.11
N GLN A 159 3.37 8.67 -3.79
CA GLN A 159 2.38 9.74 -3.66
C GLN A 159 2.18 10.43 -5.01
N ALA A 160 0.97 10.90 -5.29
CA ALA A 160 0.75 11.82 -6.40
C ALA A 160 1.38 13.18 -6.06
N ILE A 161 2.29 13.65 -6.92
CA ILE A 161 2.89 14.99 -6.80
C ILE A 161 2.28 15.98 -7.81
N ASP A 162 1.71 15.47 -8.90
CA ASP A 162 0.86 16.21 -9.82
C ASP A 162 -0.24 15.29 -10.34
N THR A 163 -1.50 15.65 -10.15
CA THR A 163 -2.63 14.85 -10.62
C THR A 163 -2.91 15.04 -12.12
N GLY A 164 -2.38 16.09 -12.73
CA GLY A 164 -2.51 16.40 -14.15
C GLY A 164 -3.94 16.26 -14.70
N THR A 165 -4.06 15.67 -15.89
CA THR A 165 -5.34 15.46 -16.60
C THR A 165 -5.60 14.00 -16.97
N GLY A 166 -4.69 13.09 -16.63
CA GLY A 166 -4.72 11.67 -17.03
C GLY A 166 -5.70 10.79 -16.24
N GLY A 167 -6.57 11.37 -15.40
CA GLY A 167 -7.48 10.63 -14.54
C GLY A 167 -7.02 10.60 -13.08
N ASN A 168 -7.33 9.50 -12.37
CA ASN A 168 -6.90 9.35 -10.98
C ASN A 168 -5.40 8.99 -10.92
N ALA A 169 -4.61 9.83 -10.26
CA ALA A 169 -3.17 9.65 -10.13
C ALA A 169 -2.86 8.59 -9.07
N THR A 170 -2.87 7.33 -9.51
CA THR A 170 -2.55 6.14 -8.72
C THR A 170 -1.76 5.17 -9.58
N PRO A 171 -0.80 4.43 -9.00
CA PRO A 171 -0.09 3.40 -9.74
C PRO A 171 -0.86 2.08 -9.86
N TYR A 172 -2.02 1.95 -9.21
CA TYR A 172 -2.76 0.68 -9.15
C TYR A 172 -4.16 0.78 -9.72
N ASP A 173 -4.50 -0.26 -10.47
CA ASP A 173 -5.84 -0.59 -10.96
C ASP A 173 -6.55 0.57 -11.69
N THR A 174 -5.80 1.44 -12.35
CA THR A 174 -6.31 2.70 -12.89
C THR A 174 -6.46 2.68 -14.40
N TYR A 175 -7.23 3.66 -14.89
CA TYR A 175 -7.29 4.01 -16.30
C TYR A 175 -6.50 5.30 -16.51
N LEU A 176 -5.39 5.20 -17.24
CA LEU A 176 -4.67 6.36 -17.74
C LEU A 176 -5.41 6.93 -18.95
N ASN A 177 -6.23 7.96 -18.71
CA ASN A 177 -6.93 8.71 -19.75
C ASN A 177 -5.94 9.59 -20.55
N PRO A 178 -6.35 10.12 -21.72
CA PRO A 178 -5.52 11.07 -22.46
C PRO A 178 -5.12 12.25 -21.57
N GLY A 179 -3.83 12.52 -21.46
CA GLY A 179 -3.27 13.44 -20.47
C GLY A 179 -2.08 12.82 -19.73
N TYR A 180 -1.80 13.34 -18.53
CA TYR A 180 -0.69 12.86 -17.70
C TYR A 180 -1.02 12.94 -16.21
N PHE A 181 -0.20 12.27 -15.40
CA PHE A 181 -0.04 12.52 -13.97
C PHE A 181 1.39 12.15 -13.54
N VAL A 182 1.77 12.59 -12.34
CA VAL A 182 3.11 12.39 -11.79
C VAL A 182 3.03 11.79 -10.39
N LEU A 183 3.81 10.73 -10.18
CA LEU A 183 3.97 10.04 -8.90
C LEU A 183 5.41 10.17 -8.41
N ARG A 184 5.58 10.16 -7.09
CA ARG A 184 6.88 10.02 -6.41
C ARG A 184 6.90 8.75 -5.60
N TYR A 185 7.88 7.89 -5.84
CA TYR A 185 8.18 6.73 -5.01
C TYR A 185 9.33 7.06 -4.06
N LYS A 186 9.31 6.52 -2.84
CA LYS A 186 10.37 6.73 -1.85
C LYS A 186 10.56 5.50 -0.96
N PRO A 187 11.79 5.08 -0.64
CA PRO A 187 12.04 4.04 0.36
C PRO A 187 11.40 4.40 1.72
N LEU A 188 10.82 3.40 2.38
CA LEU A 188 10.21 3.57 3.71
C LEU A 188 11.23 3.76 4.83
N VAL A 189 12.44 3.29 4.61
CA VAL A 189 13.57 3.43 5.53
C VAL A 189 14.52 4.44 4.91
N GLU A 190 14.79 5.53 5.63
CA GLU A 190 15.83 6.47 5.25
C GLU A 190 17.18 5.75 5.28
N MET A 191 17.91 5.82 4.18
CA MET A 191 19.21 5.19 4.06
C MET A 191 20.13 6.00 3.18
N ASP A 192 21.35 6.19 3.66
CA ASP A 192 22.44 6.70 2.84
C ASP A 192 22.97 5.59 1.93
N PHE A 193 23.19 5.92 0.66
CA PHE A 193 23.85 5.07 -0.31
C PHE A 193 24.89 5.88 -1.11
N LYS A 194 25.95 5.21 -1.56
CA LYS A 194 27.04 5.79 -2.36
C LYS A 194 26.73 5.82 -3.84
N SER A 195 26.00 4.82 -4.33
CA SER A 195 25.65 4.71 -5.74
C SER A 195 24.40 3.87 -5.96
N VAL A 196 23.74 4.13 -7.08
CA VAL A 196 22.64 3.31 -7.59
C VAL A 196 23.21 2.29 -8.58
N GLU A 197 22.94 1.01 -8.34
CA GLU A 197 23.38 -0.09 -9.21
C GLU A 197 22.35 -0.37 -10.30
N SER A 198 21.07 -0.44 -9.94
CA SER A 198 19.99 -0.71 -10.91
C SER A 198 18.65 -0.20 -10.42
N LEU A 199 17.79 0.14 -11.38
CA LEU A 199 16.39 0.49 -11.18
C LEU A 199 15.54 -0.31 -12.17
N THR A 200 14.55 -1.03 -11.67
CA THR A 200 13.61 -1.80 -12.49
C THR A 200 12.20 -1.26 -12.27
N ALA A 201 11.52 -0.90 -13.36
CA ALA A 201 10.10 -0.59 -13.35
C ALA A 201 9.30 -1.89 -13.60
N HIS A 202 8.30 -2.14 -12.78
CA HIS A 202 7.37 -3.26 -12.88
C HIS A 202 6.03 -2.72 -13.38
N LEU A 203 5.72 -2.93 -14.66
CA LEU A 203 4.54 -2.35 -15.30
C LEU A 203 3.59 -3.44 -15.77
N ASN A 204 2.43 -3.58 -15.13
CA ASN A 204 1.44 -4.62 -15.47
C ASN A 204 0.11 -4.03 -15.90
N SER A 205 -0.62 -4.80 -16.72
CA SER A 205 -1.99 -4.55 -17.12
C SER A 205 -2.68 -5.87 -17.39
N TYR A 206 -4.01 -5.91 -17.26
CA TYR A 206 -4.83 -7.11 -17.33
C TYR A 206 -4.69 -7.85 -18.67
N GLY A 207 -3.78 -8.82 -18.71
CA GLY A 207 -3.49 -9.65 -19.89
C GLY A 207 -2.73 -8.94 -21.02
N ALA A 208 -2.25 -7.70 -20.81
CA ALA A 208 -1.49 -6.98 -21.83
C ALA A 208 -0.04 -7.48 -21.90
N THR A 209 0.52 -7.51 -23.11
CA THR A 209 1.92 -7.88 -23.38
C THR A 209 2.50 -7.00 -24.48
N GLY A 210 3.83 -6.96 -24.61
CA GLY A 210 4.50 -6.15 -25.63
C GLY A 210 4.63 -4.67 -25.26
N ALA A 211 4.73 -3.80 -26.27
CA ALA A 211 4.96 -2.36 -26.07
C ALA A 211 3.79 -1.69 -25.32
N ALA A 212 4.13 -0.80 -24.38
CA ALA A 212 3.13 -0.04 -23.65
C ALA A 212 2.65 1.16 -24.50
N PRO A 213 1.34 1.41 -24.65
CA PRO A 213 0.80 2.45 -25.54
C PRO A 213 0.78 3.85 -24.89
N PHE A 214 1.74 4.14 -24.01
CA PHE A 214 1.88 5.43 -23.32
C PHE A 214 3.36 5.70 -23.04
N THR A 215 3.68 6.92 -22.62
CA THR A 215 5.04 7.30 -22.25
C THR A 215 5.20 7.25 -20.73
N LEU A 216 6.20 6.52 -20.26
CA LEU A 216 6.71 6.62 -18.89
C LEU A 216 7.99 7.44 -18.94
N SER A 217 8.05 8.54 -18.19
CA SER A 217 9.25 9.37 -18.05
C SER A 217 9.71 9.42 -16.61
N LEU A 218 11.02 9.46 -16.39
CA LEU A 218 11.61 9.69 -15.07
C LEU A 218 12.20 11.09 -15.02
N LEU A 219 12.15 11.72 -13.85
CA LEU A 219 12.79 13.02 -13.64
C LEU A 219 14.30 12.83 -13.56
N ASP A 220 15.04 13.51 -14.42
CA ASP A 220 16.47 13.69 -14.23
C ASP A 220 16.70 14.78 -13.18
N GLU A 221 17.25 14.38 -12.03
CA GLU A 221 17.55 15.27 -10.90
C GLU A 221 18.65 16.27 -11.21
N SER A 222 19.56 15.95 -12.14
CA SER A 222 20.66 16.81 -12.53
C SER A 222 20.25 17.90 -13.52
N GLU A 223 19.32 17.57 -14.42
CA GLU A 223 18.85 18.48 -15.48
C GLU A 223 17.48 19.12 -15.16
N GLY A 224 16.74 18.59 -14.19
CA GLY A 224 15.37 19.02 -13.87
C GLY A 224 14.39 18.72 -15.01
N ALA A 225 14.63 17.68 -15.79
CA ALA A 225 13.90 17.37 -17.02
C ALA A 225 13.31 15.97 -17.01
N TRP A 226 12.10 15.82 -17.57
CA TRP A 226 11.46 14.51 -17.75
C TRP A 226 12.08 13.78 -18.95
N VAL A 227 12.67 12.62 -18.71
CA VAL A 227 13.31 11.79 -19.73
C VAL A 227 12.49 10.51 -19.94
N PRO A 228 12.01 10.23 -21.17
CA PRO A 228 11.30 8.99 -21.47
C PRO A 228 12.15 7.75 -21.20
N VAL A 229 11.52 6.69 -20.69
CA VAL A 229 12.14 5.37 -20.58
C VAL A 229 12.06 4.67 -21.94
N ASP A 230 13.22 4.36 -22.50
CA ASP A 230 13.35 3.70 -23.79
C ASP A 230 12.77 2.27 -23.77
N ASN A 231 12.18 1.85 -24.90
CA ASN A 231 11.64 0.49 -25.11
C ASN A 231 10.62 0.05 -24.04
N LEU A 232 9.79 0.98 -23.56
CA LEU A 232 8.76 0.70 -22.58
C LEU A 232 7.81 -0.42 -23.05
N LYS A 233 7.63 -1.41 -22.19
CA LYS A 233 6.81 -2.60 -22.43
C LYS A 233 6.12 -3.02 -21.14
N TRP A 234 5.05 -3.80 -21.28
CA TRP A 234 4.46 -4.51 -20.17
C TRP A 234 5.45 -5.56 -19.60
N GLY A 235 5.45 -5.74 -18.29
CA GLY A 235 6.38 -6.52 -17.50
C GLY A 235 7.52 -5.68 -16.91
N ASP A 236 8.66 -6.33 -16.69
CA ASP A 236 9.84 -5.70 -16.10
C ASP A 236 10.68 -4.95 -17.15
N VAL A 237 11.03 -3.70 -16.82
CA VAL A 237 11.89 -2.83 -17.62
C VAL A 237 13.04 -2.30 -16.77
N THR A 238 14.27 -2.67 -17.11
CA THR A 238 15.47 -2.10 -16.48
C THR A 238 15.76 -0.74 -17.08
N VAL A 239 15.89 0.27 -16.22
CA VAL A 239 16.20 1.65 -16.60
C VAL A 239 17.71 1.77 -16.83
N ALA A 240 18.12 2.44 -17.91
CA ALA A 240 19.53 2.73 -18.19
C ALA A 240 19.98 4.02 -17.49
N ASN A 241 21.27 4.17 -17.21
CA ASN A 241 21.87 5.38 -16.61
C ASN A 241 21.18 5.85 -15.31
N VAL A 242 20.82 4.89 -14.45
CA VAL A 242 19.91 5.06 -13.30
C VAL A 242 20.30 6.14 -12.29
N GLY A 243 21.59 6.45 -12.14
CA GLY A 243 22.06 7.39 -11.13
C GLY A 243 21.49 8.81 -11.25
N ARG A 244 21.08 9.22 -12.46
CA ARG A 244 20.49 10.55 -12.70
C ARG A 244 19.00 10.65 -12.32
N PHE A 245 18.32 9.51 -12.15
CA PHE A 245 16.87 9.42 -11.95
C PHE A 245 16.45 9.12 -10.51
N VAL A 246 17.43 9.03 -9.60
CA VAL A 246 17.19 8.68 -8.20
C VAL A 246 17.73 9.82 -7.34
N GLY A 247 16.84 10.44 -6.56
CA GLY A 247 17.21 11.50 -5.65
C GLY A 247 18.08 11.03 -4.48
N PRO A 248 18.65 11.96 -3.69
CA PRO A 248 19.60 11.64 -2.62
C PRO A 248 19.01 10.81 -1.48
N ASP A 249 17.70 10.86 -1.26
CA ASP A 249 16.97 10.03 -0.29
C ASP A 249 16.36 8.77 -0.94
N GLY A 250 16.77 8.43 -2.17
CA GLY A 250 16.33 7.27 -2.91
C GLY A 250 14.99 7.44 -3.62
N HIS A 251 14.40 8.64 -3.62
CA HIS A 251 13.13 8.85 -4.29
C HIS A 251 13.25 8.76 -5.82
N ILE A 252 12.15 8.36 -6.47
CA ILE A 252 12.01 8.25 -7.92
C ILE A 252 10.75 8.99 -8.32
N ASP A 253 10.91 10.00 -9.16
CA ASP A 253 9.79 10.75 -9.74
C ASP A 253 9.47 10.21 -11.12
N VAL A 254 8.20 9.86 -11.34
CA VAL A 254 7.71 9.26 -12.58
C VAL A 254 6.50 10.01 -13.11
N LYS A 255 6.54 10.36 -14.38
CA LYS A 255 5.42 10.91 -15.14
C LYS A 255 4.89 9.84 -16.08
N LEU A 256 3.58 9.59 -16.02
CA LEU A 256 2.85 8.79 -16.99
C LEU A 256 2.08 9.72 -17.90
N GLU A 257 2.22 9.53 -19.22
CA GLU A 257 1.59 10.38 -20.22
C GLU A 257 1.00 9.56 -21.36
N ASN A 258 -0.32 9.66 -21.54
CA ASN A 258 -1.05 9.04 -22.64
C ASN A 258 -1.44 10.11 -23.66
N THR A 259 -0.80 10.07 -24.82
CA THR A 259 -1.10 10.95 -25.96
C THR A 259 -2.10 10.34 -26.93
N GLY A 260 -2.56 9.11 -26.69
CA GLY A 260 -3.56 8.42 -27.51
C GLY A 260 -4.90 9.15 -27.42
N PHE A 261 -5.40 9.64 -28.55
CA PHE A 261 -6.69 10.33 -28.59
C PHE A 261 -7.84 9.35 -28.28
N GLN A 262 -8.65 9.66 -27.26
CA GLN A 262 -9.87 8.91 -26.87
C GLN A 262 -9.70 7.46 -26.38
N SER A 263 -8.48 6.96 -26.16
CA SER A 263 -8.27 5.62 -25.60
C SER A 263 -7.63 5.72 -24.22
N SER A 264 -8.29 5.14 -23.23
CA SER A 264 -7.71 4.97 -21.89
C SER A 264 -6.88 3.69 -21.86
N VAL A 265 -5.74 3.74 -21.16
CA VAL A 265 -4.88 2.57 -20.96
C VAL A 265 -5.10 2.02 -19.57
N ASN A 266 -5.42 0.73 -19.47
CA ASN A 266 -5.49 0.05 -18.18
C ASN A 266 -4.08 -0.15 -17.61
N ILE A 267 -3.88 0.25 -16.36
CA ILE A 267 -2.67 0.01 -15.60
C ILE A 267 -3.09 -0.75 -14.34
N GLU A 268 -2.69 -2.02 -14.25
CA GLU A 268 -2.93 -2.85 -13.06
C GLU A 268 -1.95 -2.46 -11.94
N SER A 269 -0.67 -2.32 -12.29
CA SER A 269 0.34 -1.89 -11.34
C SER A 269 1.50 -1.16 -12.02
N LEU A 270 2.02 -0.14 -11.37
CA LEU A 270 3.35 0.42 -11.59
C LEU A 270 4.13 0.44 -10.28
N ASP A 271 5.28 -0.20 -10.25
CA ASP A 271 6.14 -0.28 -9.07
C ASP A 271 7.62 -0.23 -9.45
N PHE A 272 8.49 -0.04 -8.46
CA PHE A 272 9.93 0.00 -8.67
C PHE A 272 10.70 -0.91 -7.70
N THR A 273 11.72 -1.59 -8.23
CA THR A 273 12.79 -2.19 -7.44
C THR A 273 14.07 -1.38 -7.64
N LEU A 274 14.64 -0.89 -6.54
CA LEU A 274 15.86 -0.10 -6.51
C LEU A 274 16.99 -0.91 -5.86
N VAL A 275 18.15 -0.98 -6.49
CA VAL A 275 19.35 -1.61 -5.93
C VAL A 275 20.43 -0.56 -5.77
N VAL A 276 20.96 -0.44 -4.55
CA VAL A 276 21.96 0.56 -4.18
C VAL A 276 23.16 -0.07 -3.49
N ASN A 277 24.29 0.63 -3.52
CA ASN A 277 25.50 0.26 -2.79
C ASN A 277 25.74 1.26 -1.64
N ARG A 278 25.97 0.77 -0.42
CA ARG A 278 26.25 1.58 0.77
C ARG A 278 27.72 1.76 1.09
#